data_AF-A0A934S6G2-F1
#
_entry.id   AF-A0A934S6G2-F1
#
_cell.length_a   1.000
_cell.length_b   1.000
_cell.length_c   1.000
_cell.angle_alpha   90.00
_cell.angle_beta   90.00
_cell.angle_gamma   90.00
#
_symmetry.space_group_name_H-M   'P 1'
#
loop_
_entity.id
_entity.type
_entity.pdbx_description
1 polymer ?
#
loop_
_entity_poly.entity_id
_entity_poly.type
_entity_poly.pdbx_seq_one_letter_code
_entity_poly.pdbx_strand_id
1 'polypeptide(L)'
;MSEFGAEFYRREGEDALEWAMQQDGEWKGSYRGVLAPVLNEAAATSPTILKRWLDRLSEDVDFRASAHQFSQLAMDRAAERGTDDWIAAAKALDNYWVAGSMASAPFYSDDFDFSRMLKEVPEGPGVGDAVGYWAAQDKDAAWSSLKEFYDSKNPDGTFYLGALWQGVATTTESQAAIGWTVSRLDLIPDEMRDMSVYSLIVAGADRSEEFEPLLKSLPRESDRITAAQHMLETQTNAKQLKLAMNSLPRQEQMAAVLSMAESYRKSFQSGDEYQAAGIAKRLEKPMKILELSDEEKAQVMSRVGDP
;
A
#
# COMPACT_ATOMS: atom_id res chain seq x y z
N MET A 1 -32.17 -5.83 8.87
CA MET A 1 -32.20 -5.94 7.40
C MET A 1 -31.06 -6.82 6.87
N SER A 2 -29.88 -6.88 7.51
CA SER A 2 -28.77 -7.75 7.09
C SER A 2 -29.12 -9.25 7.04
N GLU A 3 -29.80 -9.78 8.07
CA GLU A 3 -30.17 -11.21 8.14
C GLU A 3 -31.14 -11.64 7.03
N PHE A 4 -32.07 -10.76 6.64
CA PHE A 4 -32.99 -11.05 5.53
C PHE A 4 -32.25 -11.15 4.21
N GLY A 5 -31.34 -10.21 3.91
CA GLY A 5 -30.54 -10.25 2.67
C GLY A 5 -29.66 -11.49 2.58
N ALA A 6 -29.03 -11.88 3.70
CA ALA A 6 -28.22 -13.09 3.80
C ALA A 6 -29.06 -14.37 3.59
N GLU A 7 -30.19 -14.51 4.30
CA GLU A 7 -31.09 -15.65 4.13
C GLU A 7 -31.68 -15.71 2.71
N PHE A 8 -32.03 -14.57 2.14
CA PHE A 8 -32.59 -14.49 0.80
C PHE A 8 -31.59 -14.92 -0.27
N TYR A 9 -30.34 -14.45 -0.17
CA TYR A 9 -29.27 -14.89 -1.07
C TYR A 9 -28.95 -16.37 -0.90
N ARG A 10 -28.87 -16.88 0.34
CA ARG A 10 -28.64 -18.31 0.57
C ARG A 10 -29.72 -19.20 -0.05
N ARG A 11 -30.95 -18.70 -0.19
CA ARG A 11 -32.07 -19.44 -0.78
C ARG A 11 -32.16 -19.31 -2.30
N GLU A 12 -32.03 -18.10 -2.84
CA GLU A 12 -32.30 -17.80 -4.26
C GLU A 12 -31.03 -17.54 -5.09
N GLY A 13 -29.86 -17.43 -4.44
CA GLY A 13 -28.59 -17.16 -5.10
C GLY A 13 -28.59 -15.83 -5.88
N GLU A 14 -28.16 -15.88 -7.14
CA GLU A 14 -28.04 -14.69 -7.99
C GLU A 14 -29.39 -14.00 -8.28
N ASP A 15 -30.50 -14.74 -8.28
CA ASP A 15 -31.83 -14.16 -8.46
C ASP A 15 -32.19 -13.17 -7.33
N ALA A 16 -31.63 -13.36 -6.13
CA ALA A 16 -31.78 -12.41 -5.02
C ALA A 16 -31.15 -11.05 -5.33
N LEU A 17 -30.02 -11.04 -6.05
CA LEU A 17 -29.33 -9.80 -6.44
C LEU A 17 -30.12 -9.04 -7.51
N GLU A 18 -30.68 -9.74 -8.50
CA GLU A 18 -31.58 -9.14 -9.50
C GLU A 18 -32.82 -8.54 -8.87
N TRP A 19 -33.46 -9.27 -7.95
CA TRP A 19 -34.60 -8.77 -7.22
C TRP A 19 -34.23 -7.53 -6.39
N ALA A 20 -33.11 -7.56 -5.67
CA ALA A 20 -32.70 -6.47 -4.81
C ALA A 20 -32.36 -5.20 -5.61
N MET A 21 -31.71 -5.36 -6.76
CA MET A 21 -31.48 -4.28 -7.74
C MET A 21 -32.80 -3.65 -8.21
N GLN A 22 -33.83 -4.46 -8.50
CA GLN A 22 -35.14 -3.93 -8.92
C GLN A 22 -35.86 -3.17 -7.80
N GLN A 23 -35.67 -3.57 -6.53
CA GLN A 23 -36.27 -2.87 -5.39
C GLN A 23 -35.59 -1.53 -5.11
N ASP A 24 -34.27 -1.50 -5.17
CA ASP A 24 -33.50 -0.27 -4.95
C ASP A 24 -33.55 0.68 -6.17
N GLY A 25 -33.88 0.15 -7.36
CA GLY A 25 -33.87 0.88 -8.63
C GLY A 25 -32.45 1.06 -9.17
N GLU A 26 -32.16 2.22 -9.78
CA GLU A 26 -30.76 2.62 -10.01
C GLU A 26 -30.10 2.86 -8.66
N TRP A 27 -28.94 2.24 -8.42
CA TRP A 27 -28.15 2.46 -7.21
C TRP A 27 -27.90 3.96 -7.02
N LYS A 28 -28.25 4.52 -5.86
CA LYS A 28 -28.04 5.96 -5.55
C LYS A 28 -27.00 6.19 -4.45
N GLY A 29 -25.98 5.33 -4.38
CA GLY A 29 -24.90 5.45 -3.40
C GLY A 29 -25.30 5.16 -1.94
N SER A 30 -26.55 4.76 -1.68
CA SER A 30 -27.04 4.51 -0.33
C SER A 30 -26.79 3.05 0.07
N TYR A 31 -25.78 2.83 0.91
CA TYR A 31 -25.50 1.56 1.62
C TYR A 31 -26.65 0.99 2.47
N ARG A 32 -27.81 1.67 2.49
CA ARG A 32 -28.99 1.33 3.28
C ARG A 32 -30.04 0.54 2.49
N GLY A 33 -29.85 0.40 1.17
CA GLY A 33 -30.74 -0.37 0.28
C GLY A 33 -30.64 -1.88 0.51
N VAL A 34 -31.59 -2.63 -0.04
CA VAL A 34 -31.65 -4.09 0.11
C VAL A 34 -30.56 -4.81 -0.69
N LEU A 35 -29.96 -4.17 -1.70
CA LEU A 35 -28.89 -4.75 -2.52
C LEU A 35 -27.58 -4.94 -1.73
N ALA A 36 -27.23 -4.00 -0.85
CA ALA A 36 -25.97 -4.09 -0.09
C ALA A 36 -25.89 -5.33 0.83
N PRO A 37 -26.91 -5.66 1.64
CA PRO A 37 -26.95 -6.92 2.39
C PRO A 37 -26.81 -8.19 1.54
N VAL A 38 -27.39 -8.21 0.34
CA VAL A 38 -27.33 -9.37 -0.56
C VAL A 38 -25.95 -9.47 -1.20
N LEU A 39 -25.35 -8.34 -1.59
CA LEU A 39 -23.96 -8.27 -2.05
C LEU A 39 -22.96 -8.70 -0.97
N ASN A 40 -23.23 -8.38 0.30
CA ASN A 40 -22.39 -8.85 1.41
C ASN A 40 -22.40 -10.38 1.55
N GLU A 41 -23.56 -11.02 1.37
CA GLU A 41 -23.63 -12.49 1.39
C GLU A 41 -22.97 -13.10 0.16
N ALA A 42 -23.16 -12.49 -1.02
CA ALA A 42 -22.44 -12.89 -2.23
C ALA A 42 -20.92 -12.76 -2.07
N ALA A 43 -20.45 -11.68 -1.44
CA ALA A 43 -19.04 -11.50 -1.09
C ALA A 43 -18.53 -12.63 -0.18
N ALA A 44 -19.33 -12.97 0.83
CA ALA A 44 -18.98 -14.02 1.78
C ALA A 44 -18.92 -15.42 1.15
N THR A 45 -19.71 -15.70 0.12
CA THR A 45 -19.94 -17.09 -0.35
C THR A 45 -19.51 -17.36 -1.79
N SER A 46 -19.40 -16.35 -2.65
CA SER A 46 -19.10 -16.51 -4.08
C SER A 46 -18.40 -15.29 -4.69
N PRO A 47 -17.05 -15.22 -4.60
CA PRO A 47 -16.27 -14.13 -5.19
C PRO A 47 -16.49 -13.94 -6.71
N THR A 48 -16.75 -15.02 -7.46
CA THR A 48 -17.05 -14.94 -8.90
C THR A 48 -18.40 -14.30 -9.17
N ILE A 49 -19.43 -14.62 -8.37
CA ILE A 49 -20.74 -13.95 -8.49
C ILE A 49 -20.58 -12.48 -8.11
N LEU A 50 -19.92 -12.20 -6.99
CA LEU A 50 -19.63 -10.83 -6.57
C LEU A 50 -18.97 -10.04 -7.71
N LYS A 51 -17.88 -10.55 -8.30
CA LYS A 51 -17.16 -9.86 -9.38
C LYS A 51 -18.09 -9.43 -10.52
N ARG A 52 -18.93 -10.33 -11.03
CA ARG A 52 -19.87 -10.01 -12.13
C ARG A 52 -20.82 -8.87 -11.77
N TRP A 53 -21.23 -8.81 -10.51
CA TRP A 53 -22.08 -7.73 -10.01
C TRP A 53 -21.31 -6.42 -9.81
N LEU A 54 -20.08 -6.49 -9.32
CA LEU A 54 -19.21 -5.31 -9.27
C LEU A 54 -18.92 -4.76 -10.68
N ASP A 55 -18.68 -5.64 -11.66
CA ASP A 55 -18.53 -5.31 -13.10
C ASP A 55 -19.76 -4.56 -13.61
N ARG A 56 -20.95 -5.13 -13.42
CA ARG A 56 -22.21 -4.54 -13.86
C ARG A 56 -22.48 -3.16 -13.25
N LEU A 57 -22.10 -2.96 -12.00
CA LEU A 57 -22.37 -1.73 -11.25
C LEU A 57 -21.26 -0.69 -11.38
N SER A 58 -20.14 -1.02 -12.05
CA SER A 58 -18.93 -0.19 -12.08
C SER A 58 -19.04 1.14 -12.83
N GLU A 59 -20.06 1.29 -13.68
CA GLU A 59 -20.35 2.53 -14.41
C GLU A 59 -20.89 3.64 -13.49
N ASP A 60 -21.45 3.26 -12.34
CA ASP A 60 -21.94 4.19 -11.32
C ASP A 60 -20.76 4.67 -10.43
N VAL A 61 -20.55 5.99 -10.39
CA VAL A 61 -19.44 6.62 -9.66
C VAL A 61 -19.56 6.40 -8.13
N ASP A 62 -20.77 6.46 -7.58
CA ASP A 62 -21.02 6.28 -6.16
C ASP A 62 -20.89 4.80 -5.76
N PHE A 63 -21.27 3.89 -6.65
CA PHE A 63 -21.01 2.46 -6.48
C PHE A 63 -19.52 2.16 -6.54
N ARG A 64 -18.78 2.73 -7.50
CA ARG A 64 -17.34 2.50 -7.65
C ARG A 64 -16.58 2.89 -6.38
N ALA A 65 -16.97 4.00 -5.75
CA ALA A 65 -16.42 4.40 -4.46
C ALA A 65 -16.72 3.38 -3.34
N SER A 66 -17.79 2.60 -3.46
CA SER A 66 -18.26 1.63 -2.47
C SER A 66 -17.78 0.19 -2.74
N ALA A 67 -17.44 -0.16 -3.98
CA ALA A 67 -17.12 -1.52 -4.42
C ALA A 67 -16.00 -2.18 -3.60
N HIS A 68 -15.00 -1.39 -3.19
CA HIS A 68 -13.86 -1.87 -2.40
C HIS A 68 -14.26 -2.56 -1.09
N GLN A 69 -15.37 -2.16 -0.46
CA GLN A 69 -15.80 -2.75 0.82
C GLN A 69 -16.34 -4.17 0.63
N PHE A 70 -17.04 -4.44 -0.46
CA PHE A 70 -17.51 -5.79 -0.78
C PHE A 70 -16.34 -6.70 -1.14
N SER A 71 -15.38 -6.19 -1.92
CA SER A 71 -14.17 -6.93 -2.24
C SER A 71 -13.38 -7.24 -0.97
N GLN A 72 -13.22 -6.28 -0.06
CA GLN A 72 -12.56 -6.49 1.24
C GLN A 72 -13.27 -7.57 2.05
N LEU A 73 -14.60 -7.49 2.18
CA LEU A 73 -15.38 -8.51 2.88
C LEU A 73 -15.20 -9.91 2.27
N ALA A 74 -15.14 -10.00 0.94
CA ALA A 74 -14.91 -11.29 0.27
C ALA A 74 -13.55 -11.90 0.63
N MET A 75 -12.49 -11.08 0.70
CA MET A 75 -11.15 -11.53 1.12
C MET A 75 -11.13 -11.95 2.58
N ASP A 76 -11.75 -11.16 3.46
CA ASP A 76 -11.80 -11.46 4.88
C ASP A 76 -12.50 -12.81 5.12
N ARG A 77 -13.64 -13.04 4.45
CA ARG A 77 -14.38 -14.31 4.54
C ARG A 77 -13.65 -15.46 3.89
N ALA A 78 -12.91 -15.22 2.82
CA ALA A 78 -12.10 -16.24 2.18
C ALA A 78 -10.89 -16.63 3.06
N ALA A 79 -10.27 -15.67 3.74
CA ALA A 79 -9.19 -15.92 4.71
C ALA A 79 -9.66 -16.82 5.86
N GLU A 80 -10.89 -16.60 6.36
CA GLU A 80 -11.50 -17.41 7.42
C GLU A 80 -11.71 -18.88 7.01
N ARG A 81 -11.90 -19.15 5.70
CA ARG A 81 -12.13 -20.51 5.19
C ARG A 81 -10.85 -21.23 4.77
N GLY A 82 -9.78 -20.49 4.53
CA GLY A 82 -8.45 -21.03 4.24
C GLY A 82 -7.84 -20.55 2.93
N THR A 83 -6.64 -21.03 2.66
CA THR A 83 -5.78 -20.53 1.59
C THR A 83 -6.35 -20.70 0.20
N ASP A 84 -7.01 -21.82 -0.09
CA ASP A 84 -7.59 -22.08 -1.41
C ASP A 84 -8.68 -21.05 -1.76
N ASP A 85 -9.57 -20.78 -0.81
CA ASP A 85 -10.64 -19.81 -0.99
C ASP A 85 -10.10 -18.39 -1.12
N TRP A 86 -9.07 -18.04 -0.33
CA TRP A 86 -8.43 -16.73 -0.41
C TRP A 86 -7.77 -16.50 -1.77
N ILE A 87 -7.02 -17.49 -2.27
CA ILE A 87 -6.38 -17.42 -3.60
C ILE A 87 -7.45 -17.31 -4.69
N ALA A 88 -8.54 -18.08 -4.59
CA ALA A 88 -9.64 -18.01 -5.54
C ALA A 88 -10.32 -16.63 -5.53
N ALA A 89 -10.54 -16.04 -4.35
CA ALA A 89 -11.10 -14.70 -4.20
C ALA A 89 -10.17 -13.62 -4.77
N ALA A 90 -8.88 -13.68 -4.46
CA ALA A 90 -7.88 -12.74 -4.96
C ALA A 90 -7.82 -12.72 -6.50
N LYS A 91 -7.78 -13.91 -7.11
CA LYS A 91 -7.77 -14.07 -8.58
C LYS A 91 -9.08 -13.61 -9.22
N ALA A 92 -10.22 -13.79 -8.54
CA ALA A 92 -11.51 -13.38 -9.07
C ALA A 92 -11.72 -11.85 -9.03
N LEU A 93 -11.16 -11.16 -8.04
CA LEU A 93 -11.51 -9.76 -7.74
C LEU A 93 -10.40 -8.75 -8.08
N ASP A 94 -9.32 -9.18 -8.75
CA ASP A 94 -8.11 -8.44 -9.17
C ASP A 94 -8.27 -6.96 -9.58
N ASN A 95 -9.42 -6.55 -10.12
CA ASN A 95 -9.69 -5.19 -10.61
C ASN A 95 -10.50 -4.29 -9.65
N TYR A 96 -10.98 -4.81 -8.51
CA TYR A 96 -11.93 -4.11 -7.62
C TYR A 96 -11.33 -3.55 -6.34
N TRP A 97 -10.07 -3.16 -6.43
CA TRP A 97 -9.28 -2.82 -5.25
C TRP A 97 -8.83 -1.36 -5.22
N VAL A 98 -8.84 -0.80 -4.03
CA VAL A 98 -8.27 0.52 -3.75
C VAL A 98 -7.05 0.32 -2.85
N ALA A 99 -5.91 0.87 -3.26
CA ALA A 99 -4.70 0.85 -2.45
C ALA A 99 -4.95 1.56 -1.10
N GLY A 100 -4.58 0.91 0.01
CA GLY A 100 -4.38 1.56 1.30
C GLY A 100 -5.50 1.48 2.35
N SER A 101 -6.42 0.52 2.30
CA SER A 101 -7.36 0.33 3.42
C SER A 101 -7.90 -1.10 3.53
N MET A 102 -7.21 -1.94 4.31
CA MET A 102 -7.90 -2.98 5.07
C MET A 102 -7.98 -2.51 6.53
N ALA A 103 -9.14 -2.00 6.95
CA ALA A 103 -9.35 -1.48 8.30
C ALA A 103 -9.42 -2.58 9.38
N SER A 104 -9.45 -3.85 8.98
CA SER A 104 -9.44 -5.01 9.86
C SER A 104 -8.45 -6.03 9.33
N ALA A 105 -7.51 -6.48 10.18
CA ALA A 105 -6.74 -7.67 9.89
C ALA A 105 -7.73 -8.85 9.81
N PRO A 106 -7.81 -9.56 8.68
CA PRO A 106 -8.71 -10.70 8.57
C PRO A 106 -8.32 -11.78 9.57
N PHE A 107 -9.30 -12.53 10.04
CA PHE A 107 -9.04 -13.76 10.77
C PHE A 107 -8.64 -14.83 9.76
N TYR A 108 -7.36 -15.16 9.69
CA TYR A 108 -6.89 -16.31 8.91
C TYR A 108 -7.24 -17.61 9.62
N SER A 109 -7.57 -18.66 8.86
CA SER A 109 -7.73 -20.00 9.42
C SER A 109 -6.43 -20.51 10.07
N ASP A 110 -6.54 -21.42 11.05
CA ASP A 110 -5.37 -21.96 11.77
C ASP A 110 -4.41 -22.71 10.83
N ASP A 111 -4.92 -23.25 9.73
CA ASP A 111 -4.19 -23.99 8.69
C ASP A 111 -3.86 -23.14 7.45
N PHE A 112 -3.97 -21.81 7.53
CA PHE A 112 -3.69 -20.93 6.40
C PHE A 112 -2.20 -20.99 6.00
N ASP A 113 -1.94 -21.45 4.77
CA ASP A 113 -0.62 -21.52 4.16
C ASP A 113 -0.24 -20.17 3.50
N PHE A 114 0.34 -19.28 4.30
CA PHE A 114 0.84 -17.98 3.84
C PHE A 114 1.94 -18.10 2.78
N SER A 115 2.78 -19.15 2.84
CA SER A 115 3.85 -19.35 1.86
C SER A 115 3.27 -19.65 0.48
N ARG A 116 2.27 -20.53 0.41
CA ARG A 116 1.55 -20.83 -0.83
C ARG A 116 0.76 -19.63 -1.35
N MET A 117 0.09 -18.89 -0.46
CA MET A 117 -0.60 -17.65 -0.82
C MET A 117 0.34 -16.69 -1.54
N LEU A 118 1.51 -16.41 -0.95
CA LEU A 118 2.49 -15.50 -1.52
C LEU A 118 3.04 -16.02 -2.87
N LYS A 119 3.21 -17.34 -3.03
CA LYS A 119 3.68 -17.95 -4.30
C LYS A 119 2.66 -17.87 -5.43
N GLU A 120 1.37 -18.04 -5.12
CA GLU A 120 0.31 -18.06 -6.12
C GLU A 120 -0.28 -16.67 -6.42
N VAL A 121 -0.18 -15.75 -5.47
CA VAL A 121 -0.68 -14.37 -5.55
C VAL A 121 0.41 -13.46 -4.96
N PRO A 122 1.52 -13.26 -5.70
CA PRO A 122 2.68 -12.53 -5.20
C PRO A 122 2.47 -11.02 -5.18
N GLU A 123 1.43 -10.53 -5.82
CA GLU A 123 1.01 -9.14 -5.80
C GLU A 123 -0.51 -9.07 -5.66
N GLY A 124 -0.95 -8.00 -5.01
CA GLY A 124 -2.36 -7.75 -4.82
C GLY A 124 -2.68 -7.16 -3.46
N PRO A 125 -3.93 -6.75 -3.29
CA PRO A 125 -4.42 -6.18 -2.04
C PRO A 125 -4.56 -7.26 -0.98
N GLY A 126 -4.31 -6.89 0.26
CA GLY A 126 -4.31 -7.81 1.39
C GLY A 126 -3.11 -8.75 1.45
N VAL A 127 -2.28 -8.87 0.40
CA VAL A 127 -1.03 -9.66 0.47
C VAL A 127 -0.09 -9.03 1.49
N GLY A 128 0.07 -7.69 1.47
CA GLY A 128 0.83 -6.96 2.48
C GLY A 128 0.30 -7.21 3.90
N ASP A 129 -1.01 -7.10 4.09
CA ASP A 129 -1.65 -7.36 5.39
C ASP A 129 -1.45 -8.81 5.85
N ALA A 130 -1.53 -9.78 4.94
CA ALA A 130 -1.26 -11.19 5.20
C ALA A 130 0.20 -11.43 5.59
N VAL A 131 1.15 -10.79 4.90
CA VAL A 131 2.57 -10.86 5.26
C VAL A 131 2.81 -10.23 6.64
N GLY A 132 2.16 -9.11 6.94
CA GLY A 132 2.23 -8.47 8.27
C GLY A 132 1.65 -9.37 9.37
N TYR A 133 0.47 -9.96 9.14
CA TYR A 133 -0.14 -10.92 10.06
C TYR A 133 0.76 -12.13 10.28
N TRP A 134 1.27 -12.72 9.20
CA TRP A 134 2.17 -13.87 9.30
C TRP A 134 3.46 -13.53 10.04
N ALA A 135 4.06 -12.37 9.77
CA ALA A 135 5.26 -11.91 10.48
C ALA A 135 5.02 -11.66 11.98
N ALA A 136 3.81 -11.28 12.37
CA ALA A 136 3.43 -11.17 13.77
C ALA A 136 3.42 -12.54 14.48
N GLN A 137 3.02 -13.61 13.76
CA GLN A 137 2.96 -14.99 14.28
C GLN A 137 4.33 -15.70 14.23
N ASP A 138 4.98 -15.67 13.08
CA ASP A 138 6.27 -16.31 12.82
C ASP A 138 7.11 -15.49 11.81
N LYS A 139 7.82 -14.51 12.35
CA LYS A 139 8.66 -13.58 11.58
C LYS A 139 9.76 -14.26 10.77
N ASP A 140 10.32 -15.36 11.28
CA ASP A 140 11.45 -16.03 10.60
C ASP A 140 10.93 -16.92 9.46
N ALA A 141 9.74 -17.54 9.59
CA ALA A 141 9.08 -18.21 8.47
C ALA A 141 8.64 -17.22 7.38
N ALA A 142 8.03 -16.09 7.76
CA ALA A 142 7.64 -15.03 6.84
C ALA A 142 8.85 -14.47 6.07
N TRP A 143 9.94 -14.16 6.78
CA TRP A 143 11.19 -13.74 6.16
C TRP A 143 11.76 -14.82 5.23
N SER A 144 11.75 -16.09 5.63
CA SER A 144 12.30 -17.17 4.81
C SER A 144 11.57 -17.29 3.48
N SER A 145 10.25 -17.14 3.45
CA SER A 145 9.49 -17.13 2.19
C SER A 145 9.71 -15.85 1.39
N LEU A 146 9.82 -14.68 2.03
CA LEU A 146 10.16 -13.44 1.31
C LEU A 146 11.57 -13.53 0.70
N LYS A 147 12.50 -14.19 1.37
CA LYS A 147 13.85 -14.43 0.88
C LYS A 147 13.85 -15.25 -0.41
N GLU A 148 12.92 -16.19 -0.61
CA GLU A 148 12.79 -16.93 -1.87
C GLU A 148 12.49 -15.99 -3.06
N PHE A 149 11.76 -14.88 -2.85
CA PHE A 149 11.54 -13.85 -3.87
C PHE A 149 12.82 -13.10 -4.20
N TYR A 150 13.58 -12.70 -3.18
CA TYR A 150 14.88 -12.04 -3.38
C TYR A 150 15.89 -12.96 -4.09
N ASP A 151 15.98 -14.22 -3.68
CA ASP A 151 16.89 -15.21 -4.27
C ASP A 151 16.52 -15.52 -5.73
N SER A 152 15.23 -15.49 -6.07
CA SER A 152 14.74 -15.66 -7.45
C SER A 152 14.71 -14.36 -8.26
N LYS A 153 15.12 -13.23 -7.68
CA LYS A 153 15.06 -11.88 -8.27
C LYS A 153 13.66 -11.47 -8.73
N ASN A 154 12.62 -11.97 -8.06
CA ASN A 154 11.25 -11.57 -8.35
C ASN A 154 10.96 -10.18 -7.72
N PRO A 155 10.73 -9.11 -8.52
CA PRO A 155 10.51 -7.76 -8.03
C PRO A 155 9.33 -7.61 -7.06
N ASP A 156 8.34 -8.51 -7.11
CA ASP A 156 7.15 -8.45 -6.26
C ASP A 156 7.50 -8.50 -4.76
N GLY A 157 8.59 -9.21 -4.41
CA GLY A 157 9.09 -9.30 -3.04
C GLY A 157 9.54 -7.95 -2.45
N THR A 158 9.89 -6.97 -3.28
CA THR A 158 10.41 -5.68 -2.79
C THR A 158 9.39 -4.86 -2.01
N PHE A 159 8.09 -5.07 -2.26
CA PHE A 159 7.02 -4.30 -1.63
C PHE A 159 6.67 -4.75 -0.22
N TYR A 160 7.15 -5.92 0.22
CA TYR A 160 6.69 -6.55 1.47
C TYR A 160 7.57 -6.33 2.69
N LEU A 161 8.74 -5.70 2.56
CA LEU A 161 9.62 -5.48 3.71
C LEU A 161 8.97 -4.56 4.78
N GLY A 162 8.23 -3.54 4.35
CA GLY A 162 7.48 -2.66 5.25
C GLY A 162 6.37 -3.40 6.01
N ALA A 163 5.61 -4.24 5.31
CA ALA A 163 4.56 -5.07 5.93
C ALA A 163 5.14 -6.09 6.92
N LEU A 164 6.24 -6.76 6.55
CA LEU A 164 6.98 -7.67 7.41
C LEU A 164 7.37 -6.96 8.72
N TRP A 165 7.97 -5.77 8.62
CA TRP A 165 8.36 -4.99 9.79
C TRP A 165 7.16 -4.56 10.65
N GLN A 166 6.08 -4.08 10.03
CA GLN A 166 4.85 -3.71 10.75
C GLN A 166 4.34 -4.88 11.58
N GLY A 167 4.29 -6.07 10.99
CA GLY A 167 3.94 -7.33 11.66
C GLY A 167 4.82 -7.64 12.87
N VAL A 168 6.14 -7.67 12.68
CA VAL A 168 7.10 -7.92 13.78
C VAL A 168 6.96 -6.90 14.91
N ALA A 169 6.76 -5.63 14.56
CA ALA A 169 6.61 -4.54 15.52
C ALA A 169 5.24 -4.51 16.23
N THR A 170 4.34 -5.47 15.95
CA THR A 170 3.13 -5.69 16.77
C THR A 170 3.37 -6.64 17.96
N THR A 171 4.37 -7.53 17.86
CA THR A 171 4.67 -8.55 18.89
C THR A 171 6.03 -8.37 19.55
N THR A 172 6.84 -7.44 19.05
CA THR A 172 8.19 -7.15 19.54
C THR A 172 8.33 -5.65 19.83
N GLU A 173 9.14 -5.29 20.84
CA GLU A 173 9.47 -3.89 21.11
C GLU A 173 10.06 -3.20 19.87
N SER A 174 9.68 -1.94 19.62
CA SER A 174 9.97 -1.24 18.36
C SER A 174 11.46 -1.24 17.98
N GLN A 175 12.37 -1.05 18.95
CA GLN A 175 13.82 -1.08 18.68
C GLN A 175 14.31 -2.47 18.25
N ALA A 176 13.79 -3.53 18.88
CA ALA A 176 14.15 -4.90 18.52
C ALA A 176 13.54 -5.29 17.16
N ALA A 177 12.34 -4.80 16.84
CA ALA A 177 11.74 -4.97 15.51
C ALA A 177 12.56 -4.25 14.42
N ILE A 178 12.96 -3.00 14.66
CA ILE A 178 13.84 -2.24 13.75
C ILE A 178 15.17 -2.97 13.56
N GLY A 179 15.85 -3.36 14.64
CA GLY A 179 17.13 -4.06 14.56
C GLY A 179 17.03 -5.39 13.81
N TRP A 180 15.95 -6.14 14.03
CA TRP A 180 15.66 -7.35 13.28
C TRP A 180 15.49 -7.04 11.79
N THR A 181 14.57 -6.14 11.39
CA THR A 181 14.32 -5.82 9.97
C THR A 181 15.56 -5.27 9.27
N VAL A 182 16.28 -4.35 9.90
CA VAL A 182 17.49 -3.73 9.35
C VAL A 182 18.56 -4.77 9.04
N SER A 183 18.76 -5.75 9.94
CA SER A 183 19.76 -6.82 9.71
C SER A 183 19.44 -7.71 8.51
N ARG A 184 18.19 -7.70 8.00
CA ARG A 184 17.79 -8.44 6.81
C ARG A 184 18.04 -7.67 5.52
N LEU A 185 18.19 -6.33 5.57
CA LEU A 185 18.50 -5.53 4.39
C LEU A 185 19.78 -6.02 3.68
N ASP A 186 20.80 -6.42 4.44
CA ASP A 186 22.07 -6.92 3.88
C ASP A 186 21.97 -8.30 3.20
N LEU A 187 20.83 -8.96 3.34
CA LEU A 187 20.53 -10.21 2.64
C LEU A 187 19.75 -9.97 1.34
N ILE A 188 19.34 -8.73 1.07
CA ILE A 188 18.59 -8.34 -0.14
C ILE A 188 19.60 -7.98 -1.25
N PRO A 189 19.44 -8.52 -2.49
CA PRO A 189 20.24 -8.11 -3.64
C PRO A 189 20.19 -6.60 -3.87
N ASP A 190 21.30 -6.00 -4.28
CA ASP A 190 21.43 -4.55 -4.45
C ASP A 190 20.37 -3.99 -5.41
N GLU A 191 20.06 -4.71 -6.50
CA GLU A 191 19.04 -4.34 -7.49
C GLU A 191 17.60 -4.24 -6.93
N MET A 192 17.35 -4.84 -5.77
CA MET A 192 16.04 -4.90 -5.12
C MET A 192 15.98 -4.10 -3.82
N ARG A 193 17.14 -3.61 -3.37
CA ARG A 193 17.30 -2.97 -2.06
C ARG A 193 16.58 -1.63 -2.00
N ASP A 194 16.66 -0.81 -3.05
CA ASP A 194 16.05 0.52 -3.06
C ASP A 194 14.54 0.45 -2.85
N MET A 195 13.85 -0.41 -3.60
CA MET A 195 12.41 -0.61 -3.44
C MET A 195 12.02 -1.25 -2.10
N SER A 196 12.90 -2.09 -1.54
CA SER A 196 12.68 -2.66 -0.20
C SER A 196 12.85 -1.60 0.90
N VAL A 197 13.83 -0.71 0.77
CA VAL A 197 14.00 0.45 1.65
C VAL A 197 12.82 1.41 1.51
N TYR A 198 12.34 1.66 0.28
CA TYR A 198 11.13 2.44 0.05
C TYR A 198 9.93 1.87 0.83
N SER A 199 9.63 0.58 0.66
CA SER A 199 8.53 -0.09 1.36
C SER A 199 8.65 0.08 2.88
N LEU A 200 9.86 -0.11 3.42
CA LEU A 200 10.15 0.05 4.84
C LEU A 200 9.94 1.50 5.34
N ILE A 201 10.35 2.49 4.55
CA ILE A 201 10.22 3.91 4.88
C ILE A 201 8.77 4.37 4.82
N VAL A 202 7.99 3.92 3.83
CA VAL A 202 6.55 4.18 3.76
C VAL A 202 5.85 3.62 4.99
N ALA A 203 6.11 2.35 5.32
CA ALA A 203 5.56 1.75 6.54
C ALA A 203 5.96 2.52 7.80
N GLY A 204 7.21 3.01 7.87
CA GLY A 204 7.73 3.78 9.00
C GLY A 204 7.14 5.17 9.12
N ALA A 205 6.75 5.77 8.00
CA ALA A 205 6.10 7.07 7.98
C ALA A 205 4.73 7.03 8.68
N ASP A 206 4.03 5.90 8.65
CA ASP A 206 2.78 5.73 9.39
C ASP A 206 3.00 5.60 10.91
N ARG A 207 4.22 5.21 11.33
CA ARG A 207 4.62 5.02 12.74
C ARG A 207 5.56 6.14 13.19
N SER A 208 5.01 7.34 13.38
CA SER A 208 5.79 8.58 13.55
C SER A 208 6.87 8.57 14.66
N GLU A 209 6.72 7.76 15.71
CA GLU A 209 7.69 7.62 16.80
C GLU A 209 8.87 6.70 16.45
N GLU A 210 8.68 5.81 15.48
CA GLU A 210 9.65 4.78 15.08
C GLU A 210 10.46 5.19 13.85
N PHE A 211 9.99 6.19 13.12
CA PHE A 211 10.63 6.68 11.90
C PHE A 211 12.09 7.14 12.11
N GLU A 212 12.35 7.96 13.13
CA GLU A 212 13.70 8.45 13.40
C GLU A 212 14.66 7.33 13.83
N PRO A 213 14.30 6.44 14.78
CA PRO A 213 15.12 5.27 15.09
C PRO A 213 15.37 4.34 13.90
N LEU A 214 14.36 4.12 13.05
CA LEU A 214 14.48 3.32 11.83
C LEU A 214 15.53 3.93 10.89
N LEU A 215 15.40 5.22 10.58
CA LEU A 215 16.31 5.95 9.70
C LEU A 215 17.76 5.94 10.22
N LYS A 216 17.95 6.12 11.53
CA LYS A 216 19.27 6.06 12.19
C LYS A 216 19.89 4.66 12.15
N SER A 217 19.06 3.62 12.07
CA SER A 217 19.50 2.23 12.05
C SER A 217 19.89 1.75 10.65
N LEU A 218 19.52 2.46 9.58
CA LEU A 218 19.88 2.08 8.22
C LEU A 218 21.41 1.98 8.06
N PRO A 219 21.94 0.85 7.58
CA PRO A 219 23.38 0.58 7.66
C PRO A 219 24.16 1.31 6.57
N ARG A 220 23.57 1.52 5.39
CA ARG A 220 24.24 2.16 4.24
C ARG A 220 23.79 3.61 4.10
N GLU A 221 24.72 4.44 3.63
CA GLU A 221 24.41 5.82 3.26
C GLU A 221 23.43 5.87 2.07
N SER A 222 23.57 4.95 1.12
CA SER A 222 22.63 4.80 0.00
C SER A 222 21.18 4.61 0.48
N ASP A 223 20.95 3.79 1.52
CA ASP A 223 19.60 3.55 2.04
C ASP A 223 18.99 4.83 2.62
N ARG A 224 19.80 5.64 3.31
CA ARG A 224 19.35 6.95 3.84
C ARG A 224 19.05 7.94 2.71
N ILE A 225 19.84 7.91 1.63
CA ILE A 225 19.59 8.73 0.44
C ILE A 225 18.27 8.31 -0.21
N THR A 226 18.06 7.00 -0.42
CA THR A 226 16.81 6.43 -0.94
C THR A 226 15.61 6.83 -0.07
N ALA A 227 15.73 6.71 1.26
CA ALA A 227 14.70 7.14 2.20
C ALA A 227 14.34 8.64 2.04
N ALA A 228 15.35 9.50 1.95
CA ALA A 228 15.15 10.94 1.79
C ALA A 228 14.50 11.30 0.44
N GLN A 229 14.93 10.66 -0.65
CA GLN A 229 14.37 10.85 -1.99
C GLN A 229 12.88 10.48 -2.01
N HIS A 230 12.50 9.36 -1.41
CA HIS A 230 11.10 8.97 -1.38
C HIS A 230 10.22 9.85 -0.48
N MET A 231 10.77 10.35 0.63
CA MET A 231 10.06 11.35 1.44
C MET A 231 9.86 12.67 0.70
N LEU A 232 10.79 13.04 -0.18
CA LEU A 232 10.66 14.20 -1.06
C LEU A 232 9.55 13.99 -2.10
N GLU A 233 9.49 12.81 -2.72
CA GLU A 233 8.50 12.47 -3.76
C GLU A 233 7.06 12.43 -3.21
N THR A 234 6.87 11.77 -2.07
CA THR A 234 5.54 11.53 -1.49
C THR A 234 4.96 12.76 -0.78
N GLN A 235 5.81 13.66 -0.28
CA GLN A 235 5.44 14.89 0.43
C GLN A 235 4.50 14.73 1.64
N THR A 236 4.29 13.51 2.12
CA THR A 236 3.21 13.15 3.06
C THR A 236 3.36 13.82 4.43
N ASN A 237 4.60 13.98 4.94
CA ASN A 237 4.84 14.50 6.29
C ASN A 237 6.10 15.39 6.38
N ALA A 238 5.93 16.66 6.74
CA ALA A 238 7.02 17.63 6.83
C ALA A 238 8.05 17.31 7.93
N LYS A 239 7.61 16.72 9.05
CA LYS A 239 8.50 16.33 10.15
C LYS A 239 9.39 15.17 9.72
N GLN A 240 8.83 14.17 9.08
CA GLN A 240 9.57 12.99 8.60
C GLN A 240 10.49 13.34 7.44
N LEU A 241 10.04 14.18 6.51
CA LEU A 241 10.91 14.72 5.47
C LEU A 241 12.11 15.45 6.10
N LYS A 242 11.89 16.31 7.11
CA LYS A 242 12.98 16.98 7.82
C LYS A 242 13.96 15.99 8.46
N LEU A 243 13.44 14.95 9.13
CA LEU A 243 14.27 13.91 9.74
C LEU A 243 15.10 13.15 8.70
N ALA A 244 14.45 12.72 7.59
CA ALA A 244 15.09 12.03 6.47
C ALA A 244 16.23 12.87 5.89
N MET A 245 15.96 14.13 5.55
CA MET A 245 16.98 15.03 5.00
C MET A 245 18.10 15.32 6.01
N ASN A 246 17.77 15.53 7.28
CA ASN A 246 18.79 15.80 8.31
C ASN A 246 19.70 14.60 8.62
N SER A 247 19.33 13.39 8.18
CA SER A 247 20.22 12.22 8.27
C SER A 247 21.31 12.19 7.19
N LEU A 248 21.24 13.09 6.21
CA LEU A 248 22.19 13.17 5.11
C LEU A 248 23.19 14.33 5.29
N PRO A 249 24.42 14.21 4.76
CA PRO A 249 25.32 15.34 4.58
C PRO A 249 24.67 16.44 3.73
N ARG A 250 25.04 17.71 3.93
CA ARG A 250 24.46 18.85 3.19
C ARG A 250 24.57 18.70 1.66
N GLN A 251 25.67 18.13 1.18
CA GLN A 251 25.87 17.87 -0.25
C GLN A 251 24.81 16.90 -0.80
N GLU A 252 24.53 15.82 -0.08
CA GLU A 252 23.52 14.81 -0.46
C GLU A 252 22.09 15.34 -0.30
N GLN A 253 21.84 16.16 0.72
CA GLN A 253 20.57 16.89 0.85
C GLN A 253 20.30 17.73 -0.40
N MET A 254 21.29 18.48 -0.85
CA MET A 254 21.19 19.32 -2.04
C MET A 254 21.05 18.47 -3.30
N ALA A 255 21.82 17.39 -3.44
CA ALA A 255 21.73 16.48 -4.59
C ALA A 255 20.33 15.87 -4.73
N ALA A 256 19.70 15.46 -3.63
CA ALA A 256 18.35 14.90 -3.63
C ALA A 256 17.30 15.93 -4.10
N VAL A 257 17.37 17.17 -3.61
CA VAL A 257 16.46 18.25 -4.03
C VAL A 257 16.67 18.61 -5.51
N LEU A 258 17.93 18.66 -5.97
CA LEU A 258 18.24 18.91 -7.39
C LEU A 258 17.72 17.78 -8.29
N SER A 259 17.83 16.52 -7.88
CA SER A 259 17.28 15.37 -8.62
C SER A 259 15.76 15.44 -8.72
N MET A 260 15.08 15.83 -7.64
CA MET A 260 13.63 16.05 -7.64
C MET A 260 13.23 17.20 -8.57
N ALA A 261 14.01 18.28 -8.60
CA ALA A 261 13.77 19.39 -9.53
C ALA A 261 13.95 18.97 -11.00
N GLU A 262 14.99 18.18 -11.31
CA GLU A 262 15.22 17.65 -12.66
C GLU A 262 14.12 16.66 -13.08
N SER A 263 13.58 15.84 -12.17
CA SER A 263 12.47 14.93 -12.52
C SER A 263 11.21 15.69 -12.91
N TYR A 264 10.98 16.87 -12.33
CA TYR A 264 9.88 17.76 -12.73
C TYR A 264 10.11 18.53 -14.02
N ARG A 265 11.35 18.63 -14.50
CA ARG A 265 11.68 19.36 -15.74
C ARG A 265 10.84 18.89 -16.93
N LYS A 266 10.64 17.57 -17.08
CA LYS A 266 9.83 17.00 -18.18
C LYS A 266 8.36 17.42 -18.07
N SER A 267 7.80 17.42 -16.86
CA SER A 267 6.43 17.86 -16.59
C SER A 267 6.26 19.38 -16.71
N PHE A 268 7.33 20.14 -16.47
CA PHE A 268 7.33 21.59 -16.65
C PHE A 268 7.38 21.98 -18.13
N GLN A 269 8.18 21.27 -18.93
CA GLN A 269 8.34 21.51 -20.38
C GLN A 269 7.10 21.15 -21.22
N SER A 270 6.11 20.44 -20.67
CA SER A 270 4.85 20.17 -21.37
C SER A 270 3.90 21.38 -21.49
N GLY A 271 4.23 22.53 -20.89
CA GLY A 271 3.58 23.82 -21.18
C GLY A 271 2.23 24.07 -20.50
N ASP A 272 1.88 23.29 -19.48
CA ASP A 272 0.67 23.52 -18.66
C ASP A 272 1.02 24.43 -17.46
N GLU A 273 0.60 25.69 -17.50
CA GLU A 273 0.85 26.68 -16.43
C GLU A 273 0.34 26.21 -15.04
N TYR A 274 -0.72 25.40 -14.99
CA TYR A 274 -1.21 24.82 -13.74
C TYR A 274 -0.22 23.80 -13.17
N GLN A 275 0.50 23.08 -14.03
CA GLN A 275 1.55 22.14 -13.62
C GLN A 275 2.80 22.89 -13.15
N ALA A 276 3.16 24.00 -13.80
CA ALA A 276 4.28 24.85 -13.41
C ALA A 276 4.13 25.41 -11.98
N ALA A 277 2.96 25.98 -11.66
CA ALA A 277 2.67 26.47 -10.31
C ALA A 277 2.63 25.33 -9.27
N GLY A 278 2.11 24.16 -9.66
CA GLY A 278 2.11 22.96 -8.82
C GLY A 278 3.51 22.46 -8.48
N ILE A 279 4.42 22.44 -9.47
CA ILE A 279 5.83 22.03 -9.31
C ILE A 279 6.58 23.00 -8.39
N ALA A 280 6.46 24.31 -8.59
CA ALA A 280 7.11 25.31 -7.75
C ALA A 280 6.69 25.16 -6.28
N LYS A 281 5.39 24.98 -6.02
CA LYS A 281 4.86 24.74 -4.66
C LYS A 281 5.37 23.43 -4.05
N ARG A 282 5.52 22.38 -4.87
CA ARG A 282 6.08 21.09 -4.44
C ARG A 282 7.55 21.20 -4.03
N LEU A 283 8.34 22.06 -4.69
CA LEU A 283 9.74 22.31 -4.35
C LEU A 283 9.91 23.31 -3.20
N GLU A 284 8.99 24.26 -3.01
CA GLU A 284 9.06 25.24 -1.91
C GLU A 284 9.14 24.57 -0.54
N LYS A 285 8.34 23.52 -0.33
CA LYS A 285 8.29 22.78 0.95
C LYS A 285 9.65 22.20 1.35
N PRO A 286 10.34 21.37 0.54
CA PRO A 286 11.67 20.88 0.89
C PRO A 286 12.71 22.00 1.00
N MET A 287 12.69 23.01 0.12
CA MET A 287 13.63 24.13 0.21
C MET A 287 13.51 24.90 1.53
N LYS A 288 12.27 25.10 2.02
CA LYS A 288 11.99 25.74 3.31
C LYS A 288 12.40 24.86 4.49
N ILE A 289 12.14 23.56 4.44
CA ILE A 289 12.52 22.60 5.49
C ILE A 289 14.04 22.57 5.68
N LEU A 290 14.77 22.68 4.58
CA LEU A 290 16.24 22.63 4.55
C LEU A 290 16.90 24.00 4.72
N GLU A 291 16.09 25.05 4.90
CA GLU A 291 16.54 26.43 5.06
C GLU A 291 17.56 26.82 3.98
N LEU A 292 17.25 26.47 2.71
CA LEU A 292 18.14 26.78 1.59
C LEU A 292 18.37 28.29 1.48
N SER A 293 19.60 28.69 1.17
CA SER A 293 19.95 30.07 0.83
C SER A 293 19.27 30.50 -0.47
N ASP A 294 19.25 31.79 -0.77
CA ASP A 294 18.63 32.27 -2.02
C ASP A 294 19.41 31.82 -3.26
N GLU A 295 20.72 31.64 -3.14
CA GLU A 295 21.55 31.05 -4.20
C GLU A 295 21.22 29.57 -4.42
N GLU A 296 21.08 28.81 -3.33
CA GLU A 296 20.69 27.40 -3.37
C GLU A 296 19.27 27.22 -3.96
N LYS A 297 18.32 28.08 -3.60
CA LYS A 297 16.97 28.09 -4.19
C LYS A 297 17.03 28.40 -5.69
N ALA A 298 17.81 29.41 -6.10
CA ALA A 298 17.98 29.74 -7.51
C ALA A 298 18.58 28.57 -8.29
N GLN A 299 19.53 27.86 -7.71
CA GLN A 299 20.11 26.65 -8.30
C GLN A 299 19.05 25.56 -8.51
N VAL A 300 18.21 25.29 -7.50
CA VAL A 300 17.11 24.30 -7.59
C VAL A 300 16.11 24.70 -8.69
N MET A 301 15.67 25.95 -8.70
CA MET A 301 14.71 26.42 -9.71
C MET A 301 15.28 26.37 -11.13
N SER A 302 16.58 26.66 -11.31
CA SER A 302 17.23 26.57 -12.62
C SER A 302 17.24 25.15 -13.23
N ARG A 303 17.11 24.11 -12.40
CA ARG A 303 17.02 22.70 -12.86
C ARG A 303 15.65 22.33 -13.42
N VAL A 304 14.59 23.02 -12.96
CA VAL A 304 13.24 22.84 -13.50
C VAL A 304 13.13 23.50 -14.88
N GLY A 305 13.81 24.63 -15.07
CA GLY A 305 13.77 25.46 -16.27
C GLY A 305 13.08 26.81 -16.02
N ASP A 306 13.34 27.79 -16.89
CA ASP A 306 12.55 29.02 -16.94
C ASP A 306 11.23 28.74 -17.68
N PRO A 307 10.09 29.29 -17.21
CA PRO A 307 8.80 29.19 -17.91
C PRO A 307 8.84 29.81 -19.32
#